data_AF-A0A2M9CN62-F1
#
_entry.id   AF-A0A2M9CN62-F1
#
_cell.length_a   1.000
_cell.length_b   1.000
_cell.length_c   1.000
_cell.angle_alpha   90.00
_cell.angle_beta   90.00
_cell.angle_gamma   90.00
#
_symmetry.space_group_name_H-M   'P 1'
#
loop_
_entity.id
_entity.type
_entity.pdbx_description
1 polymer ?
#
loop_
_entity_poly.entity_id
_entity_poly.type
_entity_poly.pdbx_seq_one_letter_code
_entity_poly.pdbx_strand_id
1 'polypeptide(L)'
;MRDAPGWAEVLDLLEADARDELSAEAADWHPPADLGPLPPELIDRARAVLALQRARAADLAGRRSSVAAELAAVRAVPTDERASVYLDTSG
;
A
#
# COMPACT_ATOMS: atom_id res chain seq x y z
N MET A 1 -26.86 -20.27 3.38
CA MET A 1 -26.21 -19.58 4.52
C MET A 1 -24.75 -20.01 4.44
N ARG A 2 -23.81 -19.12 4.10
CA ARG A 2 -22.37 -19.47 4.10
C ARG A 2 -21.96 -19.65 5.56
N ASP A 3 -21.23 -20.72 5.86
CA ASP A 3 -20.59 -20.88 7.16
C ASP A 3 -19.58 -19.75 7.39
N ALA A 4 -19.41 -19.32 8.64
CA ALA A 4 -18.45 -18.28 8.99
C ALA A 4 -17.02 -18.78 8.71
N PRO A 5 -16.14 -17.94 8.13
CA PRO A 5 -14.78 -18.34 7.82
C PRO A 5 -14.01 -18.64 9.11
N GLY A 6 -13.18 -19.68 9.09
CA GLY A 6 -12.28 -19.99 10.21
C GLY A 6 -11.04 -19.08 10.22
N TRP A 7 -10.31 -19.04 11.35
CA TRP A 7 -9.11 -18.21 11.50
C TRP A 7 -8.06 -18.42 10.39
N ALA A 8 -7.91 -19.65 9.88
CA ALA A 8 -6.97 -19.93 8.81
C ALA A 8 -7.33 -19.21 7.50
N GLU A 9 -8.61 -19.24 7.10
CA GLU A 9 -9.11 -18.57 5.88
C GLU A 9 -8.99 -17.05 6.00
N VAL A 10 -9.24 -16.51 7.20
CA VAL A 10 -9.06 -15.07 7.46
C VAL A 10 -7.59 -14.67 7.33
N LEU A 11 -6.67 -15.48 7.86
CA LEU A 11 -5.25 -15.22 7.71
C LEU A 11 -4.79 -15.38 6.25
N ASP A 12 -5.33 -16.32 5.48
CA ASP A 12 -5.06 -16.47 4.05
C ASP A 12 -5.44 -15.19 3.28
N LEU A 13 -6.64 -14.64 3.56
CA LEU A 13 -7.11 -13.40 2.95
C LEU A 13 -6.20 -12.22 3.31
N LEU A 14 -5.91 -12.03 4.61
CA LEU A 14 -5.07 -10.94 5.08
C LEU A 14 -3.64 -11.02 4.52
N GLU A 15 -3.14 -12.24 4.31
CA GLU A 15 -1.85 -12.48 3.68
C GLU A 15 -1.83 -12.19 2.19
N ALA A 16 -2.91 -12.50 1.48
CA ALA A 16 -3.07 -12.15 0.08
C ALA A 16 -3.12 -10.63 -0.07
N ASP A 17 -3.95 -9.97 0.72
CA ASP A 17 -4.10 -8.51 0.73
C ASP A 17 -2.78 -7.81 1.07
N ALA A 18 -2.03 -8.30 2.06
CA ALA A 18 -0.75 -7.72 2.45
C ALA A 18 0.36 -7.90 1.39
N ARG A 19 0.20 -8.85 0.46
CA ARG A 19 1.13 -9.07 -0.67
C ARG A 19 0.70 -8.37 -1.94
N ASP A 20 -0.58 -7.99 -2.07
CA ASP A 20 -1.07 -7.27 -3.23
C ASP A 20 -0.60 -5.81 -3.20
N GLU A 21 0.40 -5.51 -4.02
CA GLU A 21 0.96 -4.15 -4.16
C GLU A 21 0.12 -3.27 -5.09
N LEU A 22 -0.82 -3.85 -5.85
CA LEU A 22 -1.61 -3.19 -6.88
C LEU A 22 -3.03 -2.85 -6.42
N SER A 23 -3.49 -3.40 -5.30
CA SER A 23 -4.78 -3.05 -4.73
C SER A 23 -4.77 -1.62 -4.20
N ALA A 24 -5.32 -0.69 -4.99
CA ALA A 24 -5.53 0.69 -4.61
C ALA A 24 -6.75 0.88 -3.69
N GLU A 25 -7.62 -0.12 -3.62
CA GLU A 25 -8.83 -0.13 -2.80
C GLU A 25 -8.60 -1.02 -1.59
N ALA A 26 -8.23 -0.39 -0.46
CA ALA A 26 -8.41 -1.03 0.83
C ALA A 26 -9.92 -1.18 1.05
N ALA A 27 -10.47 -2.36 0.72
CA ALA A 27 -11.82 -2.69 1.10
C ALA A 27 -11.95 -2.55 2.63
N ASP A 28 -13.09 -2.03 3.11
CA ASP A 28 -13.34 -1.92 4.54
C ASP A 28 -13.33 -3.31 5.17
N TRP A 29 -12.19 -3.71 5.73
CA TRP A 29 -12.04 -5.01 6.36
C TRP A 29 -12.79 -5.00 7.68
N HIS A 30 -13.75 -5.92 7.80
CA HIS A 30 -14.48 -6.17 9.02
C HIS A 30 -14.10 -7.55 9.54
N PRO A 31 -13.68 -7.68 10.82
CA PRO A 31 -13.41 -8.99 11.39
C PRO A 31 -14.68 -9.84 11.33
N PRO A 32 -14.61 -11.08 10.81
CA PRO A 32 -15.76 -11.97 10.80
C PRO A 32 -16.30 -12.19 12.23
N ALA A 33 -17.62 -12.13 12.36
CA ALA A 33 -18.29 -12.49 13.60
C ALA A 33 -18.03 -13.98 13.91
N ASP A 34 -18.01 -14.32 15.20
CA ASP A 34 -18.00 -15.70 15.69
C ASP A 34 -16.73 -16.54 15.44
N LEU A 35 -15.60 -15.92 15.08
CA LEU A 35 -14.30 -16.59 14.94
C LEU A 35 -13.77 -17.23 16.25
N GLY A 36 -14.24 -16.73 17.40
CA GLY A 36 -13.68 -17.11 18.70
C GLY A 36 -12.21 -16.68 18.87
N PRO A 37 -11.51 -17.16 19.91
CA PRO A 37 -10.11 -16.83 20.13
C PRO A 37 -9.21 -17.40 19.03
N LEU A 38 -8.13 -16.70 18.70
CA LEU A 38 -7.12 -17.17 17.76
C LEU A 38 -6.46 -18.47 18.30
N PRO A 39 -6.46 -19.57 17.53
CA PRO A 39 -5.78 -20.80 17.91
C PRO A 39 -4.28 -20.59 18.16
N PRO A 40 -3.69 -21.17 19.22
CA PRO A 40 -2.28 -20.99 19.56
C PRO A 40 -1.30 -21.27 18.42
N GLU A 41 -1.60 -22.29 17.61
CA GLU A 41 -0.83 -22.69 16.44
C GLU A 41 -0.80 -21.64 15.32
N LEU A 42 -1.75 -20.69 15.32
CA LEU A 42 -1.84 -19.61 14.33
C LEU A 42 -1.24 -18.28 14.82
N ILE A 43 -0.76 -18.21 16.06
CA ILE A 43 -0.23 -16.96 16.66
C ILE A 43 0.96 -16.43 15.86
N ASP A 44 1.93 -17.28 15.55
CA ASP A 44 3.14 -16.85 14.83
C ASP A 44 2.82 -16.45 13.39
N ARG A 45 1.86 -17.13 12.77
CA ARG A 45 1.33 -16.75 11.47
C ARG A 45 0.70 -15.35 11.52
N ALA A 46 -0.23 -15.11 12.45
CA ALA A 46 -0.86 -13.80 12.62
C ALA A 46 0.16 -12.67 12.89
N ARG A 47 1.20 -12.95 13.67
CA ARG A 47 2.31 -12.00 13.89
C ARG A 47 3.06 -11.68 12.61
N ALA A 48 3.34 -12.68 11.77
CA ALA A 48 4.01 -12.49 10.50
C ALA A 48 3.17 -11.62 9.54
N VAL A 49 1.85 -11.86 9.47
CA VAL A 49 0.92 -11.03 8.70
C VAL A 49 0.98 -9.57 9.16
N LEU A 50 0.87 -9.34 10.48
CA LEU A 50 0.91 -7.99 11.04
C LEU A 50 2.24 -7.28 10.77
N ALA A 51 3.37 -8.00 10.82
CA ALA A 51 4.68 -7.46 10.49
C ALA A 51 4.75 -7.04 9.02
N LEU A 52 4.24 -7.86 8.11
CA LEU A 52 4.18 -7.56 6.68
C LEU A 52 3.31 -6.32 6.40
N GLN A 53 2.11 -6.28 6.97
CA GLN A 53 1.20 -5.13 6.83
C GLN A 53 1.84 -3.82 7.31
N ARG A 54 2.55 -3.84 8.44
CA ARG A 54 3.29 -2.67 8.96
C ARG A 54 4.42 -2.24 8.03
N ALA A 55 5.18 -3.19 7.50
CA ALA A 55 6.24 -2.89 6.53
C ALA A 55 5.68 -2.23 5.27
N ARG A 56 4.54 -2.73 4.76
CA ARG A 56 3.85 -2.14 3.59
C ARG A 56 3.31 -0.74 3.88
N ALA A 57 2.70 -0.52 5.03
CA ALA A 57 2.22 0.80 5.42
C ALA A 57 3.37 1.83 5.51
N ALA A 58 4.53 1.41 6.03
CA ALA A 58 5.72 2.26 6.09
C ALA A 58 6.29 2.57 4.70
N ASP A 59 6.37 1.58 3.81
CA ASP A 59 6.80 1.78 2.41
C ASP A 59 5.88 2.76 1.68
N LEU A 60 4.56 2.56 1.76
CA LEU A 60 3.58 3.43 1.12
C LEU A 60 3.66 4.87 1.64
N ALA A 61 3.85 5.05 2.95
CA ALA A 61 4.05 6.37 3.56
C ALA A 61 5.34 7.04 3.04
N GLY A 62 6.42 6.27 2.89
CA GLY A 62 7.68 6.73 2.29
C GLY A 62 7.50 7.18 0.85
N ARG A 63 6.89 6.35 0.00
CA ARG A 63 6.59 6.66 -1.41
C ARG A 63 5.73 7.91 -1.55
N ARG A 64 4.69 8.05 -0.71
CA ARG A 64 3.84 9.25 -0.68
C ARG A 64 4.63 10.51 -0.35
N SER A 65 5.58 10.42 0.60
CA SER A 65 6.45 11.55 0.96
C SER A 65 7.37 11.95 -0.19
N SER A 66 8.01 10.97 -0.85
CA SER A 66 8.88 11.22 -2.00
C SER A 66 8.13 11.88 -3.16
N VAL A 67 6.96 11.36 -3.53
CA VAL A 67 6.12 11.95 -4.60
C VAL A 67 5.70 13.38 -4.24
N ALA A 68 5.36 13.65 -2.97
CA ALA A 68 5.01 15.00 -2.54
C ALA A 68 6.19 15.98 -2.67
N ALA A 69 7.41 15.53 -2.36
CA ALA A 69 8.62 16.32 -2.51
C ALA A 69 8.96 16.59 -3.98
N GLU A 70 8.84 15.57 -4.86
CA GLU A 70 9.04 15.71 -6.30
C GLU A 70 8.06 16.71 -6.91
N LEU A 71 6.77 16.62 -6.55
CA LEU A 71 5.76 17.57 -7.00
C LEU A 71 6.02 19.00 -6.48
N ALA A 72 6.55 19.14 -5.26
CA ALA A 72 6.93 20.45 -4.74
C ALA A 72 8.12 21.04 -5.52
N ALA A 73 9.11 20.22 -5.89
CA ALA A 73 10.24 20.63 -6.70
C ALA A 73 9.80 21.08 -8.10
N VAL A 74 8.92 20.32 -8.76
CA VAL A 74 8.35 20.70 -10.07
C VAL A 74 7.61 22.04 -10.00
N ARG A 75 6.79 22.25 -8.95
CA ARG A 75 6.07 23.53 -8.76
C ARG A 75 6.98 24.71 -8.44
N ALA A 76 8.16 24.48 -7.90
CA ALA A 76 9.12 25.53 -7.58
C ALA A 76 9.91 26.03 -8.80
N VAL A 77 9.85 25.32 -9.94
CA VAL A 77 10.50 25.75 -11.18
C VAL A 77 9.79 27.00 -11.71
N PRO A 78 10.47 28.15 -11.81
CA PRO A 78 9.90 29.34 -12.42
C PRO A 78 9.57 29.06 -13.89
N THR A 79 8.31 29.24 -14.26
CA THR A 79 7.89 29.21 -15.66
C THR A 79 8.20 30.59 -16.25
N ASP A 80 9.43 30.78 -16.72
CA ASP A 80 9.75 31.98 -17.48
C ASP A 80 9.02 31.84 -18.83
N GLU A 81 8.03 32.70 -19.11
CA GLU A 81 7.28 32.72 -20.38
C GLU A 81 8.14 33.14 -21.59
N ARG A 82 9.47 33.20 -21.42
CA ARG A 82 10.41 33.66 -22.44
C ARG A 82 10.98 32.49 -23.22
N ALA A 83 10.25 32.17 -24.29
CA ALA A 83 10.69 31.55 -25.54
C ALA A 83 11.53 30.26 -25.42
N SER A 84 10.91 29.13 -25.76
CA SER A 84 11.63 27.95 -26.23
C SER A 84 12.48 28.33 -27.45
N VAL A 85 13.76 28.62 -27.24
CA VAL A 85 14.73 28.75 -28.32
C VAL A 85 15.11 27.34 -28.75
N TYR A 86 14.51 26.86 -29.84
CA TYR A 86 15.04 25.71 -30.56
C TYR A 86 16.42 26.12 -31.10
N LEU A 87 17.48 25.62 -30.48
CA LEU A 87 18.81 25.68 -31.05
C LEU A 87 18.86 24.67 -32.20
N ASP A 88 18.50 25.13 -33.41
CA ASP A 88 18.73 24.39 -34.65
C ASP A 88 20.24 24.35 -34.89
N THR A 89 20.86 23.21 -34.59
CA THR A 89 22.23 22.92 -34.98
C THR A 89 22.26 22.58 -36.46
N SER A 90 22.19 23.61 -37.29
CA SER A 90 22.50 23.57 -38.71
C SER A 90 23.79 24.36 -38.94
N GLY A 91 24.91 23.67 -39.08
CA GLY A 91 26.22 24.26 -39.38
C GLY A 91 27.38 23.30 -39.21
#